data_AF-A0A6P5EEJ2-F1
#
_entry.id   AF-A0A6P5EEJ2-F1
#
_cell.length_a   1.000
_cell.length_b   1.000
_cell.length_c   1.000
_cell.angle_alpha   90.00
_cell.angle_beta   90.00
_cell.angle_gamma   90.00
#
_symmetry.space_group_name_H-M   'P 1'
#
loop_
_entity.id
_entity.type
_entity.pdbx_description
1 polymer ?
#
loop_
_entity_poly.entity_id
_entity_poly.type
_entity_poly.pdbx_seq_one_letter_code
_entity_poly.pdbx_strand_id
1 'polypeptide(L)'
;MVVQPSLHGLTLLKCLLLPKKNKERSLSQILIKNFTIAKSTRDEKGVLKAVQVVHAMIDKEIADGVSPGNIFICGFSQGGALTTASIMLYPKTLGGGVVFSGSVPLGSSIEKQIPLEARKTPILWLHGMADDIVLFEAGQAGCHFLEQLGMSCEFKAYPGLGHVIVDEELEYFQSWIRNHLKKSA
;
A
#
# COMPACT_ATOMS: atom_id res chain seq x y z
N MET A 1 -12.97 14.13 -3.15
CA MET A 1 -13.57 13.61 -1.89
C MET A 1 -12.46 13.64 -0.87
N VAL A 2 -12.36 14.71 -0.09
CA VAL A 2 -11.29 14.87 0.90
C VAL A 2 -11.46 13.82 1.99
N VAL A 3 -10.69 12.73 1.91
CA VAL A 3 -10.61 11.76 3.00
C VAL A 3 -9.65 12.36 4.02
N GLN A 4 -10.15 13.20 4.92
CA GLN A 4 -9.39 13.57 6.11
C GLN A 4 -9.26 12.32 6.97
N PRO A 5 -8.04 11.80 7.21
CA PRO A 5 -7.87 10.75 8.21
C PRO A 5 -8.14 11.36 9.58
N SER A 6 -9.10 10.82 10.31
CA SER A 6 -9.40 11.25 11.67
C SER A 6 -8.15 11.10 12.54
N LEU A 7 -7.80 12.13 13.31
CA LEU A 7 -6.68 12.21 14.27
C LEU A 7 -6.61 11.08 15.34
N HIS A 8 -7.51 10.11 15.31
CA HIS A 8 -7.66 9.07 16.33
C HIS A 8 -7.23 7.70 15.82
N GLY A 9 -5.93 7.47 15.62
CA GLY A 9 -5.34 6.11 15.58
C GLY A 9 -5.89 5.13 14.53
N LEU A 10 -6.66 5.58 13.55
CA LEU A 10 -7.23 4.75 12.48
C LEU A 10 -6.24 4.68 11.31
N THR A 11 -5.57 3.53 11.20
CA THR A 11 -4.88 3.14 9.97
C THR A 11 -5.93 2.96 8.87
N LEU A 12 -6.00 3.91 7.91
CA LEU A 12 -6.75 3.72 6.68
C LEU A 12 -5.94 2.77 5.80
N LEU A 13 -6.28 1.47 5.85
CA LEU A 13 -5.84 0.49 4.86
C LEU A 13 -7.03 0.19 3.95
N LYS A 14 -6.85 0.42 2.66
CA LYS A 14 -7.88 0.23 1.65
C LYS A 14 -7.39 -0.83 0.67
N CYS A 15 -8.13 -1.93 0.59
CA CYS A 15 -7.85 -2.98 -0.36
C CYS A 15 -8.71 -2.73 -1.60
N LEU A 16 -8.06 -2.58 -2.75
CA LEU A 16 -8.73 -2.45 -4.03
C LEU A 16 -8.81 -3.82 -4.70
N LEU A 17 -10.04 -4.28 -4.90
CA LEU A 17 -10.31 -5.58 -5.50
C LEU A 17 -11.09 -5.40 -6.78
N LEU A 18 -10.61 -6.03 -7.85
CA LEU A 18 -11.36 -6.11 -9.09
C LEU A 18 -12.23 -7.37 -9.15
N PRO A 19 -13.42 -7.27 -9.77
CA PRO A 19 -14.35 -8.39 -9.89
C PRO A 19 -13.78 -9.52 -10.75
N LYS A 20 -14.32 -10.73 -10.54
CA LYS A 20 -13.99 -11.96 -11.26
C LYS A 20 -14.15 -11.81 -12.79
N LYS A 21 -13.44 -12.66 -13.54
CA LYS A 21 -13.61 -12.87 -14.99
C LYS A 21 -15.09 -13.20 -15.31
N ASN A 22 -15.93 -12.19 -15.59
CA ASN A 22 -17.19 -12.25 -16.36
C ASN A 22 -18.18 -11.07 -16.15
N LYS A 23 -17.81 -9.99 -15.44
CA LYS A 23 -18.58 -8.74 -15.50
C LYS A 23 -17.68 -7.62 -16.02
N GLU A 24 -18.24 -6.79 -16.91
CA GLU A 24 -17.56 -5.68 -17.58
C GLU A 24 -16.64 -4.91 -16.62
N ARG A 25 -15.36 -4.82 -16.97
CA ARG A 25 -14.33 -4.12 -16.20
C ARG A 25 -14.45 -2.60 -16.36
N SER A 26 -15.60 -2.06 -16.01
CA SER A 26 -15.78 -0.62 -15.79
C SER A 26 -15.26 -0.25 -14.41
N LEU A 27 -14.66 0.95 -14.28
CA LEU A 27 -14.19 1.52 -13.00
C LEU A 27 -15.28 1.56 -11.93
N SER A 28 -16.55 1.52 -12.33
CA SER A 28 -17.71 1.42 -11.43
C SER A 28 -17.77 0.13 -10.61
N GLN A 29 -16.96 -0.89 -10.91
CA GLN A 29 -16.92 -2.17 -10.17
C GLN A 29 -15.68 -2.36 -9.31
N ILE A 30 -14.86 -1.32 -9.13
CA ILE A 30 -13.76 -1.35 -8.17
C ILE A 30 -14.34 -1.56 -6.76
N LEU A 31 -14.16 -2.75 -6.18
CA LEU A 31 -14.60 -3.02 -4.82
C LEU A 31 -13.55 -2.48 -3.87
N ILE A 32 -13.89 -1.35 -3.27
CA ILE A 32 -13.14 -0.74 -2.18
C ILE A 32 -13.57 -1.42 -0.89
N LYS A 33 -12.64 -2.14 -0.25
CA LYS A 33 -12.84 -2.59 1.14
C LYS A 33 -11.98 -1.73 2.05
N ASN A 34 -12.63 -0.94 2.90
CA ASN A 34 -11.97 -0.21 3.97
C ASN A 34 -11.76 -1.16 5.15
N PHE A 35 -10.55 -1.22 5.66
CA PHE A 35 -10.23 -1.98 6.86
C PHE A 35 -9.58 -1.07 7.88
N THR A 36 -10.04 -1.18 9.12
CA THR A 36 -9.45 -0.50 10.27
C THR A 36 -8.70 -1.52 11.10
N ILE A 37 -7.39 -1.33 11.24
CA ILE A 37 -6.60 -2.10 12.19
C ILE A 37 -6.47 -1.27 13.46
N ALA A 38 -7.23 -1.68 14.48
CA ALA A 38 -7.31 -0.99 15.77
C ALA A 38 -6.11 -1.35 16.66
N LYS A 39 -4.92 -0.80 16.37
CA LYS A 39 -3.85 -0.62 17.36
C LYS A 39 -2.67 0.17 16.80
N SER A 40 -2.21 1.17 17.55
CA SER A 40 -0.91 1.79 17.32
C SER A 40 0.21 0.80 17.68
N THR A 41 0.76 0.11 16.69
CA THR A 41 1.92 -0.78 16.90
C THR A 41 3.19 0.02 16.63
N ARG A 42 3.99 0.25 17.68
CA ARG A 42 5.25 1.00 17.59
C ARG A 42 6.48 0.09 17.50
N ASP A 43 6.33 -1.21 17.72
CA ASP A 43 7.41 -2.18 17.68
C ASP A 43 7.25 -3.18 16.51
N GLU A 44 8.36 -3.78 16.10
CA GLU A 44 8.43 -4.74 14.99
C GLU A 44 7.44 -5.91 15.19
N LYS A 45 7.34 -6.43 16.42
CA LYS A 45 6.40 -7.53 16.74
C LYS A 45 4.94 -7.14 16.53
N GLY A 46 4.56 -5.91 16.89
CA GLY A 46 3.22 -5.40 16.63
C GLY A 46 2.95 -5.27 15.14
N VAL A 47 3.91 -4.76 14.38
CA VAL A 47 3.82 -4.65 12.92
C VAL A 47 3.63 -6.03 12.28
N LEU A 48 4.44 -7.02 12.66
CA LEU A 48 4.32 -8.39 12.12
C LEU A 48 2.95 -9.03 12.42
N LYS A 49 2.36 -8.77 13.59
CA LYS A 49 0.99 -9.21 13.90
C LYS A 49 -0.04 -8.52 13.01
N ALA A 50 0.10 -7.22 12.76
CA ALA A 50 -0.78 -6.50 11.85
C ALA A 50 -0.64 -7.01 10.41
N VAL A 51 0.58 -7.32 9.97
CA VAL A 51 0.86 -7.93 8.67
C VAL A 51 0.11 -9.26 8.51
N GLN A 52 0.11 -10.12 9.54
CA GLN A 52 -0.65 -11.38 9.50
C GLN A 52 -2.15 -11.17 9.27
N VAL A 53 -2.73 -10.13 9.88
CA VAL A 53 -4.14 -9.76 9.67
C VAL A 53 -4.38 -9.34 8.22
N VAL A 54 -3.49 -8.52 7.66
CA VAL A 54 -3.57 -8.09 6.26
C VAL A 54 -3.41 -9.29 5.31
N HIS A 55 -2.45 -10.18 5.57
CA HIS A 55 -2.23 -11.39 4.78
C HIS A 55 -3.45 -12.30 4.77
N ALA A 56 -4.07 -12.54 5.92
CA ALA A 56 -5.30 -13.33 6.00
C ALA A 56 -6.45 -12.71 5.18
N MET A 57 -6.52 -11.37 5.10
CA MET A 57 -7.49 -10.70 4.24
C MET A 57 -7.17 -10.92 2.76
N ILE A 58 -5.92 -10.75 2.33
CA ILE A 58 -5.52 -11.00 0.94
C ILE A 58 -5.80 -12.46 0.56
N ASP A 59 -5.44 -13.41 1.43
CA ASP A 59 -5.63 -14.84 1.20
C ASP A 59 -7.10 -15.19 1.04
N LYS A 60 -7.99 -14.55 1.81
CA LYS A 60 -9.43 -14.71 1.66
C LYS A 60 -9.91 -14.26 0.28
N GLU A 61 -9.45 -13.12 -0.21
CA GLU A 61 -9.85 -12.64 -1.55
C GLU A 61 -9.32 -13.55 -2.67
N ILE A 62 -8.12 -14.10 -2.50
CA ILE A 62 -7.56 -15.08 -3.43
C ILE A 62 -8.36 -16.38 -3.39
N ALA A 63 -8.72 -16.88 -2.20
CA ALA A 63 -9.58 -18.05 -2.03
C ALA A 63 -10.97 -17.83 -2.66
N ASP A 64 -11.48 -16.59 -2.56
CA ASP A 64 -12.70 -16.17 -3.22
C ASP A 64 -12.53 -16.02 -4.73
N GLY A 65 -11.34 -16.20 -5.31
CA GLY A 65 -11.09 -16.27 -6.75
C GLY A 65 -10.56 -14.98 -7.38
N VAL A 66 -10.12 -14.01 -6.59
CA VAL A 66 -9.41 -12.82 -7.10
C VAL A 66 -7.96 -13.20 -7.42
N SER A 67 -7.49 -12.90 -8.63
CA SER A 67 -6.09 -13.10 -8.98
C SER A 67 -5.19 -12.18 -8.13
N PRO A 68 -4.06 -12.65 -7.57
CA PRO A 68 -3.15 -11.80 -6.77
C PRO A 68 -2.74 -10.51 -7.49
N GLY A 69 -2.49 -10.57 -8.80
CA GLY A 69 -2.14 -9.42 -9.63
C GLY A 69 -3.26 -8.38 -9.82
N ASN A 70 -4.47 -8.65 -9.30
CA ASN A 70 -5.60 -7.71 -9.29
C ASN A 70 -5.90 -7.20 -7.87
N ILE A 71 -5.05 -7.50 -6.89
CA ILE A 71 -5.18 -7.03 -5.52
C ILE A 71 -4.20 -5.89 -5.31
N PHE A 72 -4.71 -4.74 -4.89
CA PHE A 72 -3.90 -3.60 -4.50
C PHE A 72 -4.16 -3.26 -3.05
N ILE A 73 -3.10 -2.93 -2.33
CA ILE A 73 -3.20 -2.52 -0.92
C ILE A 73 -2.72 -1.08 -0.86
N CYS A 74 -3.49 -0.21 -0.23
CA CYS A 74 -3.05 1.16 -0.03
C CYS A 74 -3.32 1.67 1.38
N GLY A 75 -2.49 2.59 1.84
CA GLY A 75 -2.72 3.21 3.13
C GLY A 75 -1.94 4.50 3.38
N PHE A 76 -2.43 5.23 4.38
CA PHE A 76 -1.92 6.55 4.76
C PHE A 76 -1.20 6.50 6.11
N SER A 77 -0.06 7.19 6.23
CA SER A 77 0.72 7.30 7.47
C SER A 77 1.06 5.92 8.03
N GLN A 78 0.57 5.55 9.21
CA GLN A 78 0.71 4.20 9.76
C GLN A 78 0.16 3.10 8.82
N GLY A 79 -0.90 3.38 8.07
CA GLY A 79 -1.41 2.49 7.04
C GLY A 79 -0.48 2.36 5.84
N GLY A 80 0.27 3.41 5.53
CA GLY A 80 1.35 3.36 4.55
C GLY A 80 2.48 2.45 5.01
N ALA A 81 2.90 2.58 6.27
CA ALA A 81 3.90 1.70 6.88
C ALA A 81 3.46 0.24 6.94
N LEU A 82 2.19 -0.01 7.24
CA LEU A 82 1.65 -1.37 7.21
C LEU A 82 1.54 -1.91 5.78
N THR A 83 1.23 -1.06 4.79
CA THR A 83 1.22 -1.43 3.38
C THR A 83 2.59 -1.91 2.91
N THR A 84 3.66 -1.16 3.21
CA THR A 84 5.03 -1.55 2.85
C THR A 84 5.42 -2.88 3.49
N ALA A 85 5.23 -3.01 4.80
CA ALA A 85 5.53 -4.24 5.54
C ALA A 85 4.73 -5.45 5.01
N SER A 86 3.45 -5.27 4.71
CA SER A 86 2.58 -6.34 4.22
C SER A 86 3.03 -6.83 2.85
N ILE A 87 3.40 -5.92 1.94
CA ILE A 87 3.86 -6.25 0.60
C ILE A 87 5.21 -6.94 0.63
N MET A 88 6.17 -6.41 1.39
CA MET A 88 7.51 -6.99 1.51
C MET A 88 7.48 -8.44 1.98
N LEU A 89 6.49 -8.81 2.79
CA LEU A 89 6.39 -10.13 3.40
C LEU A 89 5.37 -11.06 2.73
N TYR A 90 4.62 -10.60 1.72
CA TYR A 90 3.58 -11.42 1.11
C TYR A 90 4.18 -12.42 0.10
N PRO A 91 3.82 -13.72 0.14
CA PRO A 91 4.50 -14.76 -0.65
C PRO A 91 4.17 -14.76 -2.15
N LYS A 92 3.30 -13.86 -2.64
CA LYS A 92 2.87 -13.78 -4.04
C LYS A 92 3.04 -12.36 -4.57
N THR A 93 3.26 -12.25 -5.88
CA THR A 93 3.23 -10.96 -6.57
C THR A 93 1.80 -10.40 -6.56
N LEU A 94 1.63 -9.23 -5.95
CA LEU A 94 0.35 -8.50 -5.94
C LEU A 94 0.25 -7.53 -7.13
N GLY A 95 -0.91 -6.93 -7.33
CA GLY A 95 -1.13 -5.88 -8.32
C GLY A 95 -0.33 -4.62 -8.01
N GLY A 96 -0.23 -4.27 -6.72
CA GLY A 96 0.65 -3.19 -6.27
C GLY A 96 0.35 -2.68 -4.86
N GLY A 97 1.28 -1.87 -4.35
CA GLY A 97 1.14 -1.11 -3.11
C GLY A 97 1.02 0.37 -3.35
N VAL A 98 0.18 1.07 -2.60
CA VAL A 98 0.15 2.54 -2.65
C VAL A 98 0.28 3.13 -1.25
N VAL A 99 1.33 3.90 -1.05
CA VAL A 99 1.72 4.49 0.23
C VAL A 99 1.49 6.00 0.16
N PHE A 100 0.68 6.54 1.05
CA PHE A 100 0.50 7.99 1.22
C PHE A 100 1.15 8.41 2.54
N SER A 101 2.07 9.37 2.52
CA SER A 101 2.77 9.86 3.73
C SER A 101 3.25 8.77 4.71
N GLY A 102 3.77 7.64 4.21
CA GLY A 102 4.14 6.47 5.03
C GLY A 102 5.64 6.39 5.36
N SER A 103 6.05 5.24 5.89
CA SER A 103 7.46 4.90 6.16
C SER A 103 7.69 3.39 5.97
N VAL A 104 8.92 2.91 6.14
CA VAL A 104 9.20 1.47 6.24
C VAL A 104 9.41 1.11 7.71
N PRO A 105 8.55 0.28 8.32
CA PRO A 105 8.59 0.00 9.76
C PRO A 105 9.45 -1.22 10.12
N LEU A 106 10.22 -1.76 9.17
CA LEU A 106 11.03 -2.97 9.33
C LEU A 106 12.49 -2.65 9.00
N GLY A 107 13.42 -3.16 9.81
CA GLY A 107 14.85 -2.99 9.57
C GLY A 107 15.43 -4.03 8.60
N SER A 108 16.72 -3.92 8.32
CA SER A 108 17.48 -4.82 7.43
C SER A 108 17.53 -6.29 7.90
N SER A 109 17.15 -6.58 9.15
CA SER A 109 17.02 -7.95 9.66
C SER A 109 15.97 -8.77 8.89
N ILE A 110 14.98 -8.10 8.28
CA ILE A 110 13.88 -8.76 7.57
C ILE A 110 14.23 -9.16 6.13
N GLU A 111 15.34 -8.68 5.56
CA GLU A 111 15.67 -8.85 4.14
C GLU A 111 15.67 -10.32 3.69
N LYS A 112 16.16 -11.21 4.56
CA LYS A 112 16.21 -12.66 4.32
C LYS A 112 14.83 -13.33 4.30
N GLN A 113 13.82 -12.65 4.86
CA GLN A 113 12.44 -13.13 4.94
C GLN A 113 11.58 -12.64 3.77
N ILE A 114 12.09 -11.69 2.96
CA ILE A 114 11.37 -11.12 1.82
C ILE A 114 11.31 -12.15 0.68
N PRO A 115 10.11 -12.66 0.33
CA PRO A 115 9.95 -13.61 -0.76
C PRO A 115 10.36 -13.03 -2.11
N LEU A 116 10.89 -13.85 -3.03
CA LEU A 116 11.27 -13.40 -4.37
C LEU A 116 10.07 -12.83 -5.16
N GLU A 117 8.88 -13.39 -4.95
CA GLU A 117 7.65 -12.90 -5.58
C GLU A 117 7.19 -11.55 -5.02
N ALA A 118 7.43 -11.28 -3.72
CA ALA A 118 7.11 -9.97 -3.12
C ALA A 118 7.83 -8.84 -3.87
N ARG A 119 9.10 -9.08 -4.25
CA ARG A 119 9.95 -8.09 -4.94
C ARG A 119 9.42 -7.64 -6.29
N LYS A 120 8.57 -8.46 -6.92
CA LYS A 120 7.94 -8.15 -8.21
C LYS A 120 6.69 -7.27 -8.07
N THR A 121 6.22 -7.03 -6.84
CA THR A 121 5.06 -6.18 -6.58
C THR A 121 5.47 -4.72 -6.70
N PRO A 122 4.86 -3.93 -7.62
CA PRO A 122 5.19 -2.52 -7.78
C PRO A 122 4.61 -1.69 -6.63
N ILE A 123 5.31 -0.64 -6.23
CA ILE A 123 4.89 0.28 -5.17
C ILE A 123 4.82 1.70 -5.75
N LEU A 124 3.72 2.40 -5.49
CA LEU A 124 3.59 3.84 -5.64
C LEU A 124 3.68 4.51 -4.27
N TRP A 125 4.49 5.55 -4.16
CA TRP A 125 4.68 6.33 -2.94
C TRP A 125 4.36 7.80 -3.23
N LEU A 126 3.38 8.33 -2.50
CA LEU A 126 2.91 9.70 -2.58
C LEU A 126 3.26 10.40 -1.27
N HIS A 127 3.88 11.57 -1.34
CA HIS A 127 4.35 12.26 -0.13
C HIS A 127 4.38 13.79 -0.29
N GLY A 128 3.91 14.49 0.74
CA GLY A 128 4.01 15.94 0.84
C GLY A 128 5.40 16.40 1.27
N MET A 129 5.96 17.40 0.60
CA MET A 129 7.29 17.95 0.95
C MET A 129 7.26 18.83 2.21
N ALA A 130 6.08 19.25 2.65
CA ALA A 130 5.88 20.04 3.87
C ALA A 130 5.26 19.19 5.00
N ASP A 131 5.34 17.85 4.90
CA ASP A 131 4.86 16.93 5.93
C ASP A 131 5.74 17.03 7.18
N ASP A 132 5.15 17.45 8.29
CA ASP A 132 5.80 17.66 9.58
C ASP A 132 5.52 16.52 10.59
N ILE A 133 4.73 15.52 10.20
CA ILE A 133 4.37 14.35 11.03
C ILE A 133 5.18 13.14 10.63
N VAL A 134 5.18 12.83 9.33
CA VAL A 134 6.06 11.82 8.73
C VAL A 134 6.94 12.58 7.76
N LEU A 135 8.18 12.83 8.19
CA LEU A 135 9.11 13.66 7.42
C LEU A 135 9.28 13.11 5.99
N PHE A 136 9.33 14.02 5.02
CA PHE A 136 9.50 13.68 3.61
C PHE A 136 10.70 12.75 3.35
N GLU A 137 11.79 12.95 4.11
CA GLU A 137 13.00 12.13 4.07
C GLU A 137 12.74 10.68 4.50
N ALA A 138 11.77 10.42 5.39
CA ALA A 138 11.37 9.07 5.75
C ALA A 138 10.71 8.35 4.55
N GLY A 139 9.95 9.10 3.74
CA GLY A 139 9.43 8.62 2.46
C GLY A 139 10.54 8.27 1.47
N GLN A 140 11.50 9.17 1.29
CA GLN A 140 12.64 8.95 0.39
C GLN A 140 13.50 7.76 0.83
N ALA A 141 13.81 7.68 2.12
CA ALA A 141 14.58 6.57 2.70
C ALA A 141 13.84 5.23 2.54
N GLY A 142 12.51 5.24 2.73
CA GLY A 142 11.67 4.05 2.53
C GLY A 142 11.69 3.55 1.08
N CYS A 143 11.55 4.47 0.11
CA CYS A 143 11.60 4.11 -1.31
C CYS A 143 12.99 3.60 -1.71
N HIS A 144 14.06 4.27 -1.28
CA HIS A 144 15.43 3.82 -1.51
C HIS A 144 15.69 2.43 -0.93
N PHE A 145 15.21 2.15 0.29
CA PHE A 145 15.32 0.83 0.90
C PHE A 145 14.60 -0.24 0.07
N LEU A 146 13.39 0.03 -0.43
CA LEU A 146 12.66 -0.90 -1.30
C LEU A 146 13.42 -1.19 -2.61
N GLU A 147 14.05 -0.18 -3.21
CA GLU A 147 14.88 -0.33 -4.40
C GLU A 147 16.12 -1.20 -4.13
N GLN A 148 16.77 -1.04 -2.97
CA GLN A 148 17.91 -1.88 -2.56
C GLN A 148 17.52 -3.38 -2.44
N LEU A 149 16.25 -3.66 -2.15
CA LEU A 149 15.71 -5.02 -2.10
C LEU A 149 15.35 -5.58 -3.49
N GLY A 150 15.50 -4.77 -4.55
CA GLY A 150 15.13 -5.10 -5.92
C GLY A 150 13.64 -4.93 -6.21
N MET A 151 12.93 -4.14 -5.41
CA MET A 151 11.53 -3.79 -5.65
C MET A 151 11.44 -2.53 -6.50
N SER A 152 10.37 -2.41 -7.30
CA SER A 152 10.06 -1.17 -8.01
C SER A 152 9.27 -0.24 -7.09
N CYS A 153 9.79 0.97 -6.86
CA CYS A 153 9.13 2.02 -6.11
C CYS A 153 9.08 3.31 -6.94
N GLU A 154 7.88 3.76 -7.30
CA GLU A 154 7.65 5.04 -7.93
C GLU A 154 7.36 6.08 -6.86
N PHE A 155 8.20 7.12 -6.73
CA PHE A 155 8.05 8.16 -5.73
C PHE A 155 7.56 9.47 -6.35
N LYS A 156 6.46 10.01 -5.83
CA LYS A 156 5.84 11.24 -6.30
C LYS A 156 5.70 12.23 -5.14
N ALA A 157 6.45 13.33 -5.25
CA ALA A 157 6.49 14.41 -4.28
C ALA A 157 5.48 15.51 -4.60
N TYR A 158 4.87 16.09 -3.56
CA TYR A 158 3.91 17.19 -3.66
C TYR A 158 4.43 18.41 -2.91
N PRO A 159 4.93 19.45 -3.62
CA PRO A 159 5.41 20.68 -3.00
C PRO A 159 4.34 21.39 -2.16
N GLY A 160 4.69 21.81 -0.94
CA GLY A 160 3.79 22.54 -0.04
C GLY A 160 2.67 21.71 0.60
N LEU A 161 2.52 20.44 0.23
CA LEU A 161 1.57 19.52 0.86
C LEU A 161 2.12 19.03 2.21
N GLY A 162 1.32 19.14 3.26
CA GLY A 162 1.61 18.62 4.60
C GLY A 162 1.10 17.19 4.81
N HIS A 163 0.82 16.82 6.06
CA HIS A 163 0.33 15.48 6.42
C HIS A 163 -1.17 15.25 6.13
N VAL A 164 -1.57 15.33 4.86
CA VAL A 164 -2.95 15.15 4.40
C VAL A 164 -2.99 14.46 3.03
N ILE A 165 -4.17 13.97 2.63
CA ILE A 165 -4.41 13.46 1.27
C ILE A 165 -5.22 14.48 0.48
N VAL A 166 -4.79 14.80 -0.73
CA VAL A 166 -5.50 15.71 -1.65
C VAL A 166 -6.05 14.99 -2.88
N ASP A 167 -6.97 15.63 -3.59
CA ASP A 167 -7.64 15.02 -4.76
C ASP A 167 -6.63 14.74 -5.89
N GLU A 168 -5.59 15.57 -6.06
CA GLU A 168 -4.51 15.37 -7.04
C GLU A 168 -3.72 14.07 -6.79
N GLU A 169 -3.50 13.70 -5.53
CA GLU A 169 -2.89 12.41 -5.17
C GLU A 169 -3.81 11.25 -5.53
N LEU A 170 -5.11 11.39 -5.27
CA LEU A 170 -6.12 10.37 -5.59
C LEU A 170 -6.28 10.16 -7.09
N GLU A 171 -6.22 11.22 -7.90
CA GLU A 171 -6.26 11.14 -9.36
C GLU A 171 -5.05 10.40 -9.92
N TYR A 172 -3.85 10.72 -9.41
CA TYR A 172 -2.62 10.04 -9.80
C TYR A 172 -2.65 8.56 -9.42
N PHE A 173 -3.04 8.26 -8.18
CA PHE A 173 -3.29 6.91 -7.68
C PHE A 173 -4.21 6.08 -8.60
N GLN A 174 -5.35 6.66 -8.99
CA GLN A 174 -6.31 5.98 -9.88
C GLN A 174 -5.73 5.74 -11.27
N SER A 175 -4.94 6.68 -11.81
CA SER A 175 -4.23 6.50 -13.07
C SER A 175 -3.19 5.38 -12.99
N TRP A 176 -2.39 5.38 -11.91
CA TRP A 176 -1.35 4.39 -11.69
C TRP A 176 -1.90 2.98 -11.58
N ILE A 177 -2.99 2.78 -10.81
CA ILE A 177 -3.64 1.47 -10.72
C ILE A 177 -4.09 1.01 -12.09
N ARG A 178 -4.78 1.86 -12.87
CA ARG A 178 -5.26 1.50 -14.22
C ARG A 178 -4.16 0.97 -15.13
N ASN A 179 -2.96 1.54 -15.03
CA ASN A 179 -1.82 1.11 -15.84
C ASN A 179 -1.24 -0.23 -15.38
N HIS A 180 -1.37 -0.57 -14.09
CA HIS A 180 -0.88 -1.82 -13.51
C HIS A 180 -1.92 -2.95 -13.52
N LEU A 181 -3.17 -2.65 -13.88
CA LEU A 181 -4.18 -3.67 -14.11
C LEU A 181 -3.80 -4.53 -15.31
N LYS A 182 -3.54 -5.81 -15.07
CA LYS A 182 -3.37 -6.78 -16.14
C LYS A 182 -4.70 -6.93 -16.90
N LYS A 183 -4.72 -6.50 -18.17
CA LYS A 183 -5.78 -6.90 -19.10
C LYS A 183 -5.75 -8.42 -19.17
N SER A 184 -6.80 -9.11 -18.71
CA SER A 184 -6.90 -10.54 -18.99
C SER A 184 -6.95 -10.75 -20.49
N ALA A 185 -6.00 -11.53 -20.98
CA ALA A 185 -6.16 -12.32 -22.19
C ALA A 185 -7.38 -13.24 -22.08
#